data_AF-A0A938L284-F1
#
_entry.id   AF-A0A938L284-F1
#
_cell.length_a   1.000
_cell.length_b   1.000
_cell.length_c   1.000
_cell.angle_alpha   90.00
_cell.angle_beta   90.00
_cell.angle_gamma   90.00
#
_symmetry.space_group_name_H-M   'P 1'
#
loop_
_entity.id
_entity.type
_entity.pdbx_description
1 polymer ?
#
loop_
_entity_poly.entity_id
_entity_poly.type
_entity_poly.pdbx_seq_one_letter_code
_entity_poly.pdbx_strand_id
1 'polypeptide(L)'
;MALLFISYLLQLLGFLIIARSLLSWFPDIQGNMLVQILRQVTDPILLPLQRIVPRVGMFDFSPMIAVIVLFFLAELIRSRAG
;
A
#
# COMPACT_ATOMS: atom_id res chain seq x y z
N MET A 1 0.00 -16.13 -17.72
CA MET A 1 0.06 -16.67 -16.33
C MET A 1 0.92 -15.82 -15.39
N ALA A 2 2.23 -15.64 -15.63
CA ALA A 2 3.10 -14.85 -14.73
C ALA A 2 2.66 -13.38 -14.56
N LEU A 3 2.28 -12.69 -15.65
CA LEU A 3 1.81 -11.31 -15.59
C LEU A 3 0.54 -11.13 -14.75
N LEU A 4 -0.39 -12.10 -14.83
CA LEU A 4 -1.61 -12.09 -14.01
C LEU A 4 -1.28 -12.22 -12.53
N PHE A 5 -0.38 -13.13 -12.17
CA PHE A 5 0.10 -13.27 -10.79
C PHE A 5 0.67 -11.96 -10.25
N ILE A 6 1.53 -11.28 -11.03
CA ILE A 6 2.09 -9.97 -10.65
C ILE A 6 0.97 -8.93 -10.48
N SER A 7 0.00 -8.87 -11.38
CA SER A 7 -1.12 -7.92 -11.28
C SER A 7 -1.95 -8.13 -10.01
N TYR A 8 -2.20 -9.39 -9.61
CA TYR A 8 -2.92 -9.70 -8.37
C TYR A 8 -2.10 -9.37 -7.13
N LEU A 9 -0.78 -9.62 -7.16
CA LEU A 9 0.12 -9.26 -6.06
C LEU A 9 0.13 -7.74 -5.82
N LEU A 10 0.17 -6.93 -6.87
CA LEU A 10 0.12 -5.47 -6.77
C LEU A 10 -1.22 -4.98 -6.18
N GLN A 11 -2.34 -5.57 -6.61
CA GLN A 11 -3.66 -5.27 -6.02
C GLN A 11 -3.72 -5.64 -4.54
N LEU A 12 -3.22 -6.83 -4.17
CA LEU A 12 -3.14 -7.26 -2.78
C LEU A 12 -2.34 -6.26 -1.94
N LEU A 13 -1.15 -5.84 -2.39
CA LEU A 13 -0.35 -4.83 -1.71
C LEU A 13 -1.10 -3.50 -1.56
N GLY A 14 -1.84 -3.07 -2.60
CA GLY A 14 -2.70 -1.89 -2.52
C GLY A 14 -3.77 -2.00 -1.44
N PHE A 15 -4.48 -3.14 -1.36
CA PHE A 15 -5.44 -3.39 -0.30
C PHE A 15 -4.81 -3.45 1.09
N LEU A 16 -3.62 -4.01 1.24
CA LEU A 16 -2.87 -4.01 2.51
C LEU A 16 -2.51 -2.59 2.95
N ILE A 17 -2.15 -1.70 2.02
CA ILE A 17 -1.90 -0.29 2.32
C ILE A 17 -3.17 0.42 2.77
N ILE A 18 -4.32 0.16 2.13
CA ILE A 18 -5.62 0.69 2.56
C ILE A 18 -5.92 0.21 3.99
N ALA A 19 -5.82 -1.10 4.23
CA ALA A 19 -6.03 -1.68 5.55
C ALA A 19 -5.12 -1.04 6.60
N ARG A 20 -3.81 -0.90 6.32
CA ARG A 20 -2.87 -0.23 7.22
C ARG A 20 -3.28 1.20 7.53
N SER A 21 -3.71 1.95 6.51
CA SER A 21 -4.10 3.35 6.65
C SER A 21 -5.33 3.50 7.53
N LEU A 22 -6.34 2.64 7.34
CA LEU A 22 -7.52 2.60 8.20
C LEU A 22 -7.16 2.19 9.63
N LEU A 23 -6.31 1.17 9.80
CA LEU A 23 -5.86 0.71 11.12
C LEU A 23 -5.00 1.75 11.85
N SER A 24 -4.32 2.64 11.13
CA SER A 24 -3.54 3.74 11.72
C SER A 24 -4.38 4.73 12.53
N TRP A 25 -5.69 4.79 12.29
CA TRP A 25 -6.63 5.61 13.06
C TRP A 25 -6.98 5.03 14.44
N PHE A 26 -6.55 3.79 14.72
CA PHE A 26 -6.79 3.11 15.99
C PHE A 26 -5.46 2.92 16.74
N PRO A 27 -5.14 3.79 17.72
CA PRO A 27 -3.87 3.73 18.46
C PRO A 27 -3.73 2.44 19.28
N ASP A 28 -4.82 1.96 19.87
CA ASP A 28 -4.82 0.84 20.83
C ASP A 28 -4.35 -0.49 20.20
N ILE A 29 -4.57 -0.67 18.90
CA ILE A 29 -4.24 -1.91 18.19
C ILE A 29 -2.86 -1.88 17.55
N GLN A 30 -2.14 -0.75 17.61
CA GLN A 30 -0.83 -0.62 16.95
C GLN A 30 0.18 -1.66 17.47
N GLY A 31 0.09 -2.08 18.73
CA GLY A 31 0.97 -3.11 19.30
C GLY A 31 0.72 -4.53 18.78
N ASN A 32 -0.41 -4.80 18.12
CA ASN A 32 -0.79 -6.14 17.71
C ASN A 32 0.14 -6.69 16.62
N MET A 33 0.54 -7.96 16.74
CA MET A 33 1.44 -8.66 15.80
C MET A 33 0.95 -8.57 14.35
N LEU A 34 -0.36 -8.68 14.10
CA LEU A 34 -0.92 -8.58 12.74
C LEU A 34 -0.71 -7.19 12.13
N VAL A 35 -0.86 -6.13 12.94
CA VAL A 35 -0.63 -4.75 12.50
C VAL A 35 0.86 -4.50 12.26
N GLN A 36 1.74 -5.12 13.04
CA GLN A 36 3.18 -5.06 12.83
C GLN A 36 3.60 -5.76 11.53
N ILE A 37 3.10 -6.97 11.26
CA ILE A 37 3.34 -7.67 9.98
C ILE A 37 2.84 -6.82 8.82
N LEU A 38 1.63 -6.26 8.93
CA LEU A 38 1.06 -5.41 7.90
C LEU A 38 1.95 -4.20 7.61
N ARG A 39 2.52 -3.56 8.63
CA ARG A 39 3.51 -2.49 8.48
C ARG A 39 4.77 -2.98 7.79
N GLN A 40 5.36 -4.08 8.24
CA GLN A 40 6.57 -4.65 7.61
C GLN A 40 6.41 -4.95 6.12
N VAL A 41 5.25 -5.46 5.71
CA VAL A 41 4.97 -5.77 4.29
C VAL A 41 4.79 -4.49 3.47
N THR A 42 4.22 -3.44 4.05
CA THR A 42 3.86 -2.21 3.32
C THR A 42 4.91 -1.09 3.44
N ASP A 43 5.80 -1.15 4.45
CA ASP A 43 6.86 -0.17 4.71
C ASP A 43 7.85 0.02 3.55
N PRO A 44 8.29 -1.04 2.85
CA PRO A 44 9.16 -0.88 1.68
C PRO A 44 8.57 0.01 0.58
N ILE A 45 7.24 0.15 0.53
CA ILE A 45 6.52 0.99 -0.42
C ILE A 45 6.22 2.36 0.19
N LEU A 46 5.70 2.39 1.42
CA LEU A 46 5.24 3.62 2.06
C LEU A 46 6.35 4.50 2.60
N LEU A 47 7.41 3.94 3.21
CA LEU A 47 8.48 4.76 3.79
C LEU A 47 9.25 5.59 2.74
N PRO A 48 9.59 5.06 1.54
CA PRO A 48 10.16 5.89 0.49
C PRO A 48 9.21 6.99 0.02
N LEU A 49 7.92 6.69 -0.13
CA LEU A 49 6.92 7.69 -0.53
C LEU A 49 6.79 8.80 0.52
N GLN A 50 6.77 8.47 1.81
CA GLN A 50 6.72 9.44 2.91
C GLN A 50 7.95 10.36 2.99
N ARG A 51 9.08 9.97 2.37
CA ARG A 51 10.27 10.83 2.27
C ARG A 51 10.16 11.82 1.11
N ILE A 52 9.38 11.49 0.08
CA ILE A 52 9.19 12.32 -1.12
C ILE A 52 7.97 13.23 -0.97
N VAL A 53 6.89 12.69 -0.40
CA VAL A 53 5.62 13.36 -0.20
C VAL A 53 5.66 14.06 1.15
N PRO A 54 5.72 15.39 1.20
CA PRO A 54 5.67 16.11 2.46
C PRO A 54 4.33 15.88 3.14
N ARG A 55 4.36 15.65 4.46
CA ARG A 55 3.15 15.53 5.27
C ARG A 55 2.48 16.90 5.33
N VAL A 56 1.17 16.95 5.08
CA VAL A 56 0.39 18.18 5.19
C VAL A 56 -0.30 18.17 6.54
N GLY A 57 0.28 18.85 7.52
CA GLY A 57 -0.16 18.77 8.91
C GLY A 57 -0.02 17.35 9.46
N MET A 58 -1.10 16.80 10.03
CA MET A 58 -1.16 15.42 10.52
C MET A 58 -1.53 14.38 9.45
N PHE A 59 -1.92 14.83 8.24
CA PHE A 59 -2.38 13.93 7.19
C PHE A 59 -1.22 13.47 6.32
N ASP A 60 -1.07 12.15 6.23
CA ASP A 60 -0.15 11.48 5.33
C ASP A 60 -0.89 11.03 4.07
N PHE A 61 -0.60 11.67 2.93
CA PHE A 61 -1.17 11.32 1.63
C PHE A 61 -0.39 10.22 0.90
N SER A 62 0.75 9.78 1.45
CA SER A 62 1.58 8.72 0.86
C SER A 62 0.81 7.42 0.58
N PRO A 63 -0.11 6.96 1.47
CA PRO A 63 -0.91 5.76 1.18
C PRO A 63 -1.83 5.91 -0.01
N MET A 64 -2.44 7.08 -0.21
CA MET A 64 -3.31 7.34 -1.35
C MET A 64 -2.52 7.28 -2.66
N ILE A 65 -1.35 7.91 -2.69
CA ILE A 65 -0.44 7.87 -3.84
C ILE A 65 0.01 6.44 -4.12
N ALA A 66 0.41 5.69 -3.08
CA ALA A 66 0.83 4.30 -3.21
C ALA A 66 -0.26 3.42 -3.83
N VAL A 67 -1.50 3.55 -3.34
CA VAL A 67 -2.65 2.79 -3.85
C VAL A 67 -2.91 3.12 -5.32
N ILE A 68 -2.93 4.40 -5.69
CA ILE A 68 -3.15 4.82 -7.08
C ILE A 68 -2.08 4.21 -7.99
N VAL A 69 -0.81 4.31 -7.62
CA VAL A 69 0.31 3.78 -8.41
C VAL A 69 0.23 2.25 -8.53
N LEU A 70 -0.02 1.54 -7.43
CA LEU A 70 -0.09 0.07 -7.44
C LEU A 70 -1.25 -0.45 -8.29
N PHE A 71 -2.45 0.15 -8.16
CA PHE A 71 -3.61 -0.25 -8.97
C PHE A 71 -3.43 0.10 -10.44
N PHE A 72 -2.85 1.28 -10.74
CA PHE A 72 -2.52 1.65 -12.12
C PHE A 72 -1.53 0.67 -12.76
N LEU A 73 -0.45 0.33 -12.07
CA LEU A 73 0.53 -0.64 -12.54
C LEU A 73 -0.09 -2.04 -12.71
N ALA A 74 -0.94 -2.46 -11.78
CA ALA A 74 -1.65 -3.73 -11.86
C ALA A 74 -2.53 -3.81 -13.11
N GLU A 75 -3.30 -2.76 -13.40
CA GLU A 75 -4.19 -2.71 -14.57
C GLU A 75 -3.38 -2.60 -15.86
N LEU A 76 -2.31 -1.81 -15.87
CA LEU A 76 -1.40 -1.73 -17.00
C LEU A 76 -0.83 -3.12 -17.34
N ILE A 77 -0.34 -3.87 -16.35
CA ILE A 77 0.21 -5.21 -16.56
C ILE A 77 -0.87 -6.19 -17.01
N ARG A 78 -2.07 -6.13 -16.41
CA ARG A 78 -3.20 -6.98 -16.79
C ARG A 78 -3.62 -6.75 -18.24
N SER A 79 -3.66 -5.49 -18.69
CA SER A 79 -4.01 -5.14 -20.08
C SER A 79 -3.06 -5.74 -21.12
N ARG A 80 -1.81 -6.03 -20.72
CA ARG A 80 -0.77 -6.67 -21.57
C ARG A 80 -0.76 -8.19 -21.46
N ALA A 81 -1.54 -8.75 -20.54
CA ALA A 81 -1.63 -10.19 -20.30
C ALA A 81 -2.84 -10.83 -21.00
N GLY A 82 -3.69 -10.01 -21.63
CA GLY A 82 -4.79 -10.43 -22.51
C GLY A 82 -4.32 -10.73 -23.93
#